data_AF-A0A4Y2H5Q2-F1
#
_entry.id   AF-A0A4Y2H5Q2-F1
#
_cell.length_a   1.000
_cell.length_b   1.000
_cell.length_c   1.000
_cell.angle_alpha   90.00
_cell.angle_beta   90.00
_cell.angle_gamma   90.00
#
_symmetry.space_group_name_H-M   'P 1'
#
loop_
_entity.id
_entity.type
_entity.pdbx_description
1 polymer ?
#
loop_
_entity_poly.entity_id
_entity_poly.type
_entity_poly.pdbx_seq_one_letter_code
_entity_poly.pdbx_strand_id
1 'polypeptide(L)'
;MYKLSIYYLCKGYETTGSIENKRGRDRKPKTSTREDSVNVRFSQKKNDISSREIVKDLKFNASALTVCLIIKNSGSISCVQRKGQIHLKTKHGNDLGLCKRAYFECFTILGQCVLWSYKSKYDLFGSEKRKRVWGRPGEALKS
;
A
#
# COMPACT_ATOMS: atom_id res chain seq x y z
N MET A 1 -36.55 -33.27 8.29
CA MET A 1 -35.29 -33.44 7.53
C MET A 1 -34.02 -33.38 8.40
N TYR A 2 -34.11 -33.52 9.72
CA TYR A 2 -32.99 -33.20 10.64
C TYR A 2 -32.38 -34.43 11.37
N LYS A 3 -33.00 -35.60 11.26
CA LYS A 3 -32.57 -36.81 11.99
C LYS A 3 -31.16 -37.28 11.58
N LEU A 4 -30.85 -37.23 10.27
CA LEU A 4 -29.54 -37.63 9.75
C LEU A 4 -28.43 -36.65 10.17
N SER A 5 -28.67 -35.34 10.10
CA SER A 5 -27.68 -34.34 10.51
C SER A 5 -27.35 -34.44 12.00
N ILE A 6 -28.37 -34.64 12.86
CA ILE A 6 -28.18 -34.85 14.29
C ILE A 6 -27.38 -36.13 14.56
N TYR A 7 -27.72 -37.23 13.87
CA TYR A 7 -26.99 -38.49 13.97
C TYR A 7 -25.49 -38.33 13.65
N TYR A 8 -25.14 -37.66 12.54
CA TYR A 8 -23.74 -37.44 12.17
C TYR A 8 -23.01 -36.50 13.14
N LEU A 9 -23.71 -35.53 13.72
CA LEU A 9 -23.14 -34.64 14.73
C LEU A 9 -22.77 -35.41 16.00
N CYS A 10 -23.71 -36.20 16.54
CA CYS A 10 -23.48 -37.04 17.73
C CYS A 10 -22.34 -38.03 17.49
N LYS A 11 -22.33 -38.72 16.34
CA LYS A 11 -21.27 -39.66 15.98
C LYS A 11 -19.90 -38.97 15.85
N GLY A 12 -19.86 -37.75 15.29
CA GLY A 12 -18.65 -36.95 15.21
C GLY A 12 -18.11 -36.56 16.59
N TYR A 13 -19.01 -36.17 17.50
CA TYR A 13 -18.67 -35.82 18.87
C TYR A 13 -18.15 -37.03 19.66
N GLU A 14 -18.79 -38.20 19.56
CA GLU A 14 -18.28 -39.43 20.20
C GLU A 14 -16.87 -39.80 19.72
N THR A 15 -16.54 -39.50 18.45
CA THR A 15 -15.24 -39.86 17.87
C THR A 15 -14.14 -38.85 18.19
N THR A 16 -14.45 -37.55 18.10
CA THR A 16 -13.43 -36.47 18.14
C THR A 16 -13.55 -35.60 19.40
N GLY A 17 -14.63 -35.72 20.18
CA GLY A 17 -14.93 -34.89 21.34
C GLY A 17 -15.27 -33.43 21.00
N SER A 18 -15.45 -33.10 19.72
CA SER A 18 -15.70 -31.73 19.26
C SER A 18 -16.89 -31.67 18.33
N ILE A 19 -17.67 -30.59 18.47
CA ILE A 19 -18.81 -30.22 17.63
C ILE A 19 -18.36 -29.24 16.52
N GLU A 20 -17.10 -28.82 16.53
CA GLU A 20 -16.57 -27.90 15.53
C GLU A 20 -16.59 -28.52 14.13
N ASN A 21 -17.00 -27.71 13.16
CA ASN A 21 -16.95 -28.10 11.76
C ASN A 21 -15.49 -28.28 11.35
N LYS A 22 -15.19 -29.44 10.76
CA LYS A 22 -13.89 -29.67 10.13
C LYS A 22 -13.67 -28.59 9.07
N ARG A 23 -12.47 -28.02 9.05
CA ARG A 23 -12.07 -27.08 8.01
C ARG A 23 -12.33 -27.72 6.65
N GLY A 24 -13.08 -27.02 5.80
CA GLY A 24 -13.39 -27.49 4.46
C GLY A 24 -12.11 -27.76 3.66
N ARG A 25 -12.21 -28.62 2.63
CA ARG A 25 -11.11 -28.80 1.68
C ARG A 25 -10.96 -27.51 0.87
N ASP A 26 -9.97 -26.70 1.24
CA ASP A 26 -9.58 -25.54 0.47
C ASP A 26 -9.10 -25.98 -0.93
N ARG A 27 -9.38 -25.16 -1.94
CA ARG A 27 -8.83 -25.38 -3.29
C ARG A 27 -7.32 -25.21 -3.21
N LYS A 28 -6.58 -26.07 -3.93
CA LYS A 28 -5.13 -25.90 -4.06
C LYS A 28 -4.83 -24.54 -4.69
N PRO A 29 -3.92 -23.74 -4.10
CA PRO A 29 -3.52 -22.47 -4.68
C PRO A 29 -2.88 -22.70 -6.05
N LYS A 30 -3.06 -21.74 -6.96
CA LYS A 30 -2.47 -21.77 -8.31
C LYS A 30 -0.98 -21.45 -8.31
N THR A 31 -0.50 -20.81 -7.25
CA THR A 31 0.87 -20.37 -7.08
C THR A 31 1.51 -21.11 -5.91
N SER A 32 2.82 -21.28 -5.99
CA SER A 32 3.61 -21.82 -4.90
C SER A 32 4.03 -20.73 -3.91
N THR A 33 4.33 -21.10 -2.67
CA THR A 33 4.87 -20.18 -1.65
C THR A 33 6.14 -19.47 -2.13
N ARG A 34 6.98 -20.16 -2.93
CA ARG A 34 8.21 -19.59 -3.48
C ARG A 34 7.90 -18.48 -4.48
N GLU A 35 6.97 -18.74 -5.40
CA GLU A 35 6.49 -17.77 -6.39
C GLU A 35 5.89 -16.53 -5.73
N ASP A 36 5.04 -16.73 -4.71
CA ASP A 36 4.45 -15.64 -3.94
C ASP A 36 5.56 -14.78 -3.28
N SER A 37 6.57 -15.41 -2.69
CA SER A 37 7.69 -14.69 -2.08
C SER A 37 8.52 -13.87 -3.08
N VAL A 38 8.71 -14.38 -4.30
CA VAL A 38 9.42 -13.67 -5.37
C VAL A 38 8.62 -12.45 -5.82
N ASN A 39 7.30 -12.60 -5.96
CA ASN A 39 6.40 -11.52 -6.33
C ASN A 39 6.43 -10.38 -5.28
N VAL A 40 6.30 -10.72 -3.99
CA VAL A 40 6.36 -9.74 -2.90
C VAL A 40 7.70 -8.99 -2.91
N ARG A 41 8.83 -9.70 -2.98
CA ARG A 41 10.16 -9.08 -3.04
C ARG A 41 10.34 -8.20 -4.27
N PHE A 42 9.82 -8.63 -5.43
CA PHE A 42 9.91 -7.85 -6.67
C PHE A 42 9.13 -6.54 -6.55
N SER A 43 7.91 -6.59 -6.01
CA SER A 43 7.08 -5.40 -5.79
C SER A 43 7.73 -4.41 -4.81
N GLN A 44 8.37 -4.89 -3.74
CA GLN A 44 9.08 -4.04 -2.77
C GLN A 44 10.33 -3.39 -3.35
N LYS A 45 11.01 -4.07 -4.29
CA LYS A 45 12.18 -3.53 -4.97
C LYS A 45 11.80 -2.45 -5.99
N LYS A 46 10.65 -2.59 -6.63
CA LYS A 46 10.17 -1.69 -7.67
C LYS A 46 8.73 -1.24 -7.36
N ASN A 47 8.61 -0.25 -6.48
CA ASN A 47 7.33 0.18 -5.90
C ASN A 47 6.34 0.81 -6.91
N ASP A 48 6.80 1.18 -8.10
CA ASP A 48 6.00 1.89 -9.12
C ASP A 48 5.53 1.01 -10.27
N ILE A 49 5.57 -0.31 -10.07
CA ILE A 49 5.25 -1.27 -11.13
C ILE A 49 3.83 -1.80 -10.97
N SER A 50 3.13 -1.89 -12.10
CA SER A 50 1.80 -2.48 -12.16
C SER A 50 1.85 -4.00 -12.07
N SER A 51 0.81 -4.64 -11.52
CA SER A 51 0.74 -6.10 -11.46
C SER A 51 0.82 -6.78 -12.84
N ARG A 52 0.38 -6.08 -13.90
CA ARG A 52 0.49 -6.58 -15.29
C ARG A 52 1.93 -6.63 -15.78
N GLU A 53 2.74 -5.63 -15.43
CA GLU A 53 4.17 -5.62 -15.74
C GLU A 53 4.91 -6.68 -14.92
N ILE A 54 4.57 -6.85 -13.63
CA ILE A 54 5.16 -7.91 -12.80
C ILE A 54 4.93 -9.29 -13.43
N VAL A 55 3.70 -9.57 -13.91
CA VAL A 55 3.39 -10.85 -14.59
C VAL A 55 4.27 -11.05 -15.83
N LYS A 56 4.50 -9.99 -16.62
CA LYS A 56 5.34 -10.05 -17.83
C LYS A 56 6.81 -10.25 -17.49
N ASP A 57 7.33 -9.43 -16.58
CA ASP A 57 8.74 -9.44 -16.16
C ASP A 57 9.13 -10.78 -15.52
N LEU A 58 8.26 -11.34 -14.68
CA LEU A 58 8.50 -12.62 -14.00
C LEU A 58 8.02 -13.83 -14.79
N LYS A 59 7.44 -13.65 -16.00
CA LYS A 59 6.81 -14.71 -16.81
C LYS A 59 5.89 -15.60 -15.97
N PHE A 60 5.05 -14.96 -15.16
CA PHE A 60 4.28 -15.63 -14.13
C PHE A 60 3.04 -16.32 -14.73
N ASN A 61 2.82 -17.60 -14.39
CA ASN A 61 1.68 -18.39 -14.91
C ASN A 61 0.35 -18.09 -14.20
N ALA A 62 0.18 -16.88 -13.66
CA ALA A 62 -1.05 -16.47 -12.99
C ALA A 62 -1.56 -15.13 -13.53
N SER A 63 -2.84 -14.86 -13.29
CA SER A 63 -3.45 -13.60 -13.70
C SER A 63 -2.87 -12.42 -12.90
N ALA A 64 -2.89 -11.23 -13.50
CA ALA A 64 -2.49 -9.99 -12.82
C ALA A 64 -3.33 -9.70 -11.55
N LEU A 65 -4.57 -10.21 -11.49
CA LEU A 65 -5.41 -10.13 -10.30
C LEU A 65 -4.88 -11.01 -9.17
N THR A 66 -4.45 -12.24 -9.49
CA THR A 66 -3.82 -13.14 -8.53
C THR A 66 -2.56 -12.52 -7.93
N VAL A 67 -1.71 -11.94 -8.78
CA VAL A 67 -0.51 -11.19 -8.35
C VAL A 67 -0.86 -10.02 -7.42
N CYS A 68 -1.90 -9.25 -7.76
CA CYS A 68 -2.37 -8.14 -6.92
C CYS A 68 -2.90 -8.63 -5.56
N LEU A 69 -3.64 -9.74 -5.53
CA LEU A 69 -4.13 -10.33 -4.29
C LEU A 69 -2.99 -10.82 -3.40
N ILE A 70 -1.97 -11.46 -3.97
CA ILE A 70 -0.78 -11.89 -3.22
C ILE A 70 -0.10 -10.69 -2.55
N ILE A 71 0.13 -9.60 -3.31
CA ILE A 71 0.76 -8.38 -2.79
C ILE A 71 -0.08 -7.71 -1.69
N LYS A 72 -1.41 -7.69 -1.86
CA LYS A 72 -2.32 -7.17 -0.81
C LYS A 72 -2.30 -8.05 0.43
N ASN A 73 -2.31 -9.36 0.27
CA ASN A 73 -2.28 -10.33 1.37
C ASN A 73 -0.94 -10.31 2.12
N SER A 74 0.15 -9.87 1.48
CA SER A 74 1.42 -9.60 2.17
C SER A 74 1.43 -8.30 2.98
N GLY A 75 0.32 -7.56 3.04
CA GLY A 75 0.20 -6.31 3.80
C GLY A 75 0.68 -5.06 3.06
N SER A 76 0.94 -5.15 1.74
CA SER A 76 1.33 -3.98 0.96
C SER A 76 0.13 -3.13 0.61
N ILE A 77 0.25 -1.82 0.85
CA ILE A 77 -0.80 -0.83 0.59
C ILE A 77 -0.43 -0.04 -0.66
N SER A 78 -1.39 0.12 -1.58
CA SER A 78 -1.22 1.00 -2.74
C SER A 78 -1.33 2.46 -2.30
N CYS A 79 -0.24 3.19 -2.38
CA CYS A 79 -0.19 4.62 -2.06
C CYS A 79 0.19 5.43 -3.30
N VAL A 80 -0.40 6.61 -3.45
CA VAL A 80 0.06 7.58 -4.46
C VAL A 80 1.37 8.18 -3.97
N GLN A 81 2.42 8.12 -4.78
CA GLN A 81 3.69 8.74 -4.44
C GLN A 81 3.52 10.24 -4.20
N ARG A 82 4.14 10.76 -3.14
CA ARG A 82 4.24 12.20 -2.93
C ARG A 82 5.08 12.78 -4.06
N LYS A 83 4.65 13.91 -4.63
CA LYS A 83 5.51 14.69 -5.53
C LYS A 83 6.77 15.07 -4.74
N GLY A 84 7.90 14.47 -5.12
CA GLY A 84 9.19 14.87 -4.58
C GLY A 84 9.50 16.32 -4.92
N GLN A 85 10.25 17.00 -4.06
CA GLN A 85 10.84 18.29 -4.40
C GLN A 85 11.76 18.09 -5.61
N ILE A 86 11.74 19.04 -6.55
CA ILE A 86 12.50 18.97 -7.80
C ILE A 86 13.94 18.60 -7.48
N HIS A 87 14.40 17.48 -8.01
CA HIS A 87 15.79 17.02 -7.89
C HIS A 87 16.65 17.97 -8.75
N LEU A 88 17.00 19.13 -8.19
CA LEU A 88 18.05 19.96 -8.74
C LEU A 88 19.31 19.08 -8.72
N LYS A 89 19.88 18.79 -9.90
CA LYS A 89 21.04 17.90 -10.09
C LYS A 89 22.34 18.42 -9.43
N THR A 90 22.23 19.33 -8.48
CA THR A 90 23.35 20.10 -7.94
C THR A 90 23.37 19.98 -6.41
N LYS A 91 24.41 19.31 -5.92
CA LYS A 91 25.01 19.47 -4.58
C LYS A 91 24.36 18.80 -3.36
N HIS A 92 23.97 17.52 -3.45
CA HIS A 92 23.68 16.72 -2.25
C HIS A 92 24.84 16.65 -1.23
N GLY A 93 26.09 16.90 -1.66
CA GLY A 93 27.25 16.95 -0.76
C GLY A 93 27.30 18.19 0.15
N ASN A 94 26.71 19.32 -0.25
CA ASN A 94 26.82 20.57 0.51
C ASN A 94 25.60 20.82 1.41
N ASP A 95 24.40 20.37 1.00
CA ASP A 95 23.16 20.66 1.74
C ASP A 95 23.11 19.99 3.12
N LEU A 96 23.61 18.75 3.25
CA LEU A 96 23.63 18.06 4.54
C LEU A 96 24.62 18.71 5.53
N GLY A 97 25.75 19.21 5.01
CA GLY A 97 26.77 19.94 5.78
C GLY A 97 26.29 21.33 6.19
N LEU A 98 25.63 22.05 5.29
CA LEU A 98 25.02 23.36 5.55
C LEU A 98 23.86 23.24 6.56
N CYS A 99 23.00 22.22 6.46
CA CYS A 99 21.95 21.96 7.46
C CYS A 99 22.52 21.69 8.85
N LYS A 100 23.56 20.84 8.97
CA LYS A 100 24.18 20.55 10.27
C LYS A 100 24.83 21.79 10.89
N ARG A 101 25.51 22.61 10.08
CA ARG A 101 26.17 23.85 10.52
C ARG A 101 25.15 24.92 10.93
N ALA A 102 24.11 25.11 10.12
CA ALA A 102 23.01 26.02 10.42
C ALA A 102 22.22 25.62 11.66
N TYR A 103 22.00 24.32 11.91
CA TYR A 103 21.33 23.85 13.13
C TYR A 103 22.13 24.19 14.40
N PHE A 104 23.46 24.14 14.33
CA PHE A 104 24.35 24.42 15.47
C PHE A 104 24.54 25.93 15.71
N GLU A 105 24.62 26.73 14.64
CA GLU A 105 24.80 28.20 14.71
C GLU A 105 23.48 28.97 14.93
N CYS A 106 22.35 28.49 14.38
CA CYS A 106 21.04 29.15 14.56
C CYS A 106 20.44 28.95 15.96
N PHE A 107 20.78 27.87 16.65
CA PHE A 107 20.20 27.56 17.97
C PHE A 107 20.78 28.44 19.10
N THR A 108 21.99 28.98 18.93
CA THR A 108 22.70 29.66 20.03
C THR A 108 22.80 31.19 19.90
N ILE A 109 22.85 31.78 18.68
CA ILE A 109 23.07 33.24 18.54
C ILE A 109 22.24 33.90 17.41
N LEU A 110 22.03 33.24 16.26
CA LEU A 110 21.43 33.89 15.07
C LEU A 110 19.91 33.76 14.96
N GLY A 111 19.27 32.83 15.70
CA GLY A 111 17.82 32.63 15.61
C GLY A 111 16.97 33.84 16.03
N GLN A 112 17.51 34.74 16.86
CA GLN A 112 16.84 35.97 17.30
C GLN A 112 17.09 37.18 16.38
N CYS A 113 18.14 37.14 15.55
CA CYS A 113 18.57 38.28 14.73
C CYS A 113 18.24 38.12 13.22
N VAL A 114 17.78 36.93 12.80
CA VAL A 114 17.48 36.65 11.39
C VAL A 114 15.99 36.83 11.12
N LEU A 115 15.65 37.90 10.39
CA LEU A 115 14.30 38.09 9.85
C LEU A 115 14.15 37.28 8.55
N TRP A 116 13.41 36.19 8.62
CA TRP A 116 13.09 35.37 7.45
C TRP A 116 11.96 36.02 6.65
N SER A 117 12.20 36.32 5.38
CA SER A 117 11.16 36.74 4.45
C SER A 117 10.97 35.69 3.37
N TYR A 118 9.75 35.17 3.25
CA TYR A 118 9.36 34.31 2.14
C TYR A 118 8.16 34.95 1.42
N LYS A 119 8.23 34.97 0.09
CA LYS A 119 7.11 35.45 -0.74
C LYS A 119 6.38 34.24 -1.31
N SER A 120 5.30 33.84 -0.66
CA SER A 120 4.38 32.84 -1.20
C SER A 120 3.22 33.52 -1.91
N LYS A 121 2.73 32.90 -3.00
CA LYS A 121 1.48 33.30 -3.64
C LYS A 121 0.36 32.50 -3.00
N TYR A 122 -0.61 33.18 -2.42
CA TYR A 122 -1.79 32.55 -1.82
C TYR A 122 -3.01 32.81 -2.70
N ASP A 123 -3.69 31.73 -3.07
CA ASP A 123 -5.02 31.82 -3.69
C ASP A 123 -6.05 31.95 -2.56
N LEU A 124 -6.48 33.19 -2.25
CA LEU A 124 -7.44 33.49 -1.17
C LEU A 124 -8.84 32.90 -1.40
N PHE A 125 -9.19 32.58 -2.64
CA PHE A 125 -10.53 32.11 -3.04
C PHE A 125 -10.64 30.60 -3.29
N GLY A 126 -9.63 29.83 -2.87
CA GLY A 126 -9.61 28.38 -3.00
C GLY A 126 -9.14 27.91 -4.38
N SER A 127 -8.08 27.09 -4.39
CA SER A 127 -7.46 26.57 -5.61
C SER A 127 -7.82 25.11 -5.89
N GLU A 128 -8.82 24.55 -5.21
CA GLU A 128 -9.14 23.13 -5.28
C GLU A 128 -9.91 22.80 -6.57
N LYS A 129 -9.18 22.36 -7.59
CA LYS A 129 -9.73 22.08 -8.93
C LYS A 129 -10.57 20.79 -9.01
N ARG A 130 -10.60 19.96 -7.96
CA ARG A 130 -11.26 18.64 -7.98
C ARG A 130 -12.27 18.52 -6.86
N LYS A 131 -13.55 18.36 -7.22
CA LYS A 131 -14.61 18.02 -6.26
C LYS A 131 -14.60 16.51 -6.01
N ARG A 132 -14.65 16.09 -4.75
CA ARG A 132 -14.86 14.70 -4.35
C ARG A 132 -16.27 14.57 -3.78
N VAL A 133 -17.04 13.62 -4.26
CA VAL A 133 -18.43 13.41 -3.86
C VAL A 133 -18.62 11.93 -3.53
N TRP A 134 -19.36 11.64 -2.48
CA TRP A 134 -19.82 10.30 -2.19
C TRP A 134 -20.95 9.95 -3.17
N GLY A 135 -20.73 8.99 -4.06
CA GLY A 135 -21.68 8.58 -5.08
C GLY A 135 -21.59 7.09 -5.36
N ARG A 136 -22.62 6.52 -5.99
CA ARG A 136 -22.56 5.12 -6.42
C ARG A 136 -21.60 4.99 -7.62
N PRO A 137 -20.95 3.83 -7.79
CA PRO A 137 -20.10 3.59 -8.95
C PRO A 137 -20.88 3.83 -10.25
N GLY A 138 -20.34 4.69 -11.13
CA GLY A 138 -20.95 5.00 -12.43
C GLY A 138 -21.94 6.17 -12.43
N GLU A 139 -22.26 6.77 -11.29
CA GLU A 139 -23.05 8.00 -11.27
C GLU A 139 -22.19 9.18 -11.74
N ALA A 140 -22.66 9.88 -12.77
CA ALA A 140 -22.04 11.11 -13.24
C ALA A 140 -22.20 12.21 -12.17
N LEU A 141 -21.18 13.04 -12.02
CA LEU A 141 -21.25 14.24 -11.19
C LEU A 141 -22.37 15.14 -11.74
N LYS A 142 -23.44 15.30 -10.95
CA LYS A 142 -24.45 16.33 -11.22
C LYS A 142 -23.77 17.68 -11.00
N SER A 143 -23.59 18.42 -12.09
CA SER A 143 -23.07 19.78 -12.10
C SER A 143 -24.01 20.74 -11.41
#